data_AF-A0A3P7IVI6-F1
#
_entry.id   AF-A0A3P7IVI6-F1
#
_cell.length_a   1.000
_cell.length_b   1.000
_cell.length_c   1.000
_cell.angle_alpha   90.00
_cell.angle_beta   90.00
_cell.angle_gamma   90.00
#
_symmetry.space_group_name_H-M   'P 1'
#
loop_
_entity.id
_entity.type
_entity.pdbx_description
1 polymer ?
#
loop_
_entity_poly.entity_id
_entity_poly.type
_entity_poly.pdbx_seq_one_letter_code
_entity_poly.pdbx_strand_id
1 'polypeptide(L)'
;MDILYDIHVVDADLNKVTAHASPLKLCWKSSLRVSAAPGTETFENMASEECHSIEGTEVTDFLRQMNQYSVEKHNSAYELVVETGIHENTEEAFITLTAQDIAKDGAQSRTKTFSTGNSNGTFRIPLLPDSVYAVQYQYTKVKPFHYTSEEHFLVETTSDSDNLTESSNPLVEAYFEVENHTLSKDEIIQIPTVSLFRGEAYSTADITITMDPLCEETNISSVTFSNEQPSAKLDLMTAVCSNFPQADFCNETD
;
A
#
# COMPACT_ATOMS: atom_id res chain seq x y z
N MET A 1 -7.03 -18.61 -21.40
CA MET A 1 -6.18 -17.58 -22.02
C MET A 1 -6.79 -16.26 -21.57
N ASP A 2 -6.15 -15.58 -20.63
CA ASP A 2 -6.53 -14.20 -20.32
C ASP A 2 -6.03 -13.33 -21.46
N ILE A 3 -6.95 -12.59 -22.09
CA ILE A 3 -6.58 -11.62 -23.12
C ILE A 3 -5.87 -10.49 -22.39
N LEU A 4 -4.59 -10.30 -22.66
CA LEU A 4 -3.84 -9.16 -22.14
C LEU A 4 -4.32 -7.92 -22.90
N TYR A 5 -4.95 -7.00 -22.18
CA TYR A 5 -5.33 -5.69 -22.69
C TYR A 5 -4.16 -4.72 -22.47
N ASP A 6 -3.84 -3.94 -23.49
CA ASP A 6 -3.04 -2.72 -23.31
C ASP A 6 -3.99 -1.59 -22.90
N ILE A 7 -3.70 -0.89 -21.81
CA ILE A 7 -4.61 0.08 -21.20
C ILE A 7 -3.99 1.47 -21.27
N HIS A 8 -4.68 2.38 -21.95
CA HIS A 8 -4.27 3.76 -22.11
C HIS A 8 -5.23 4.70 -21.38
N VAL A 9 -4.68 5.59 -20.57
CA VAL A 9 -5.46 6.63 -19.89
C VAL A 9 -5.90 7.67 -20.93
N VAL A 10 -7.20 7.87 -21.04
CA VAL A 10 -7.82 8.86 -21.93
C VAL A 10 -8.08 10.15 -21.18
N ASP A 11 -8.56 10.04 -19.95
CA ASP A 11 -8.86 11.16 -19.07
C ASP A 11 -8.55 10.73 -17.63
N ALA A 12 -7.54 11.35 -17.03
CA ALA A 12 -7.10 11.03 -15.68
C ALA A 12 -8.09 11.54 -14.63
N ASP A 13 -8.72 12.70 -14.86
CA ASP A 13 -9.66 13.30 -13.91
C ASP A 13 -10.95 12.47 -13.80
N LEU A 14 -11.32 11.80 -14.89
CA LEU A 14 -12.47 10.90 -14.93
C LEU A 14 -12.12 9.43 -14.71
N ASN A 15 -10.84 9.08 -14.55
CA ASN A 15 -10.34 7.70 -14.62
C ASN A 15 -10.90 6.91 -15.82
N LYS A 16 -10.92 7.56 -16.97
CA LYS A 16 -11.39 6.96 -18.22
C LYS A 16 -10.22 6.36 -18.95
N VAL A 17 -10.36 5.09 -19.37
CA VAL A 17 -9.31 4.34 -20.05
C VAL A 17 -9.82 3.66 -21.31
N THR A 18 -8.93 3.45 -22.26
CA THR A 18 -9.15 2.60 -23.43
C THR A 18 -8.32 1.33 -23.28
N ALA A 19 -9.00 0.19 -23.30
CA ALA A 19 -8.40 -1.14 -23.32
C ALA A 19 -8.34 -1.66 -24.76
N HIS A 20 -7.14 -1.91 -25.26
CA HIS A 20 -6.87 -2.49 -26.57
C HIS A 20 -6.49 -3.96 -26.43
N ALA A 21 -7.32 -4.85 -26.97
CA ALA A 21 -7.01 -6.26 -27.12
C ALA A 21 -6.22 -6.47 -28.41
N SER A 22 -4.99 -6.99 -28.29
CA SER A 22 -4.16 -7.29 -29.46
C SER A 22 -4.79 -8.38 -30.34
N PRO A 23 -4.63 -8.29 -31.68
CA PRO A 23 -5.08 -9.34 -32.58
C PRO A 23 -4.52 -10.72 -32.20
N LEU A 24 -5.35 -11.76 -32.29
CA LEU A 24 -4.96 -13.13 -31.99
C LEU A 24 -4.88 -13.96 -33.28
N LYS A 25 -3.87 -14.82 -33.38
CA LYS A 25 -3.75 -15.78 -34.49
C LYS A 25 -4.06 -17.18 -33.99
N LEU A 26 -5.14 -17.78 -34.49
CA LEU A 26 -5.53 -19.15 -34.19
C LEU A 26 -5.07 -20.05 -35.34
N CYS A 27 -4.21 -21.02 -35.04
CA CYS A 27 -3.76 -22.02 -36.02
C CYS A 27 -4.16 -23.41 -35.56
N TRP A 28 -4.66 -24.26 -36.46
CA TRP A 28 -4.93 -25.65 -36.18
C TRP A 28 -4.46 -26.56 -37.31
N LYS A 29 -4.17 -27.80 -36.95
CA LYS A 29 -3.89 -28.90 -37.88
C LYS A 29 -4.90 -29.99 -37.62
N SER A 30 -5.62 -30.38 -38.66
CA SER A 30 -6.52 -31.53 -38.62
C SER A 30 -5.78 -32.76 -39.15
N SER A 31 -5.95 -33.91 -38.50
CA SER A 31 -5.50 -35.18 -39.06
C SER A 31 -6.66 -36.16 -39.16
N LEU A 32 -6.71 -36.87 -40.27
CA LEU A 32 -7.62 -37.99 -40.47
C LEU A 32 -6.85 -39.27 -40.14
N ARG A 33 -7.33 -40.02 -39.14
CA ARG A 33 -6.72 -41.28 -38.73
C ARG A 33 -7.70 -42.43 -38.91
N VAL A 34 -7.32 -43.44 -39.69
CA VAL A 34 -8.10 -44.66 -39.90
C VAL A 34 -7.28 -45.85 -39.43
N SER A 35 -7.82 -46.59 -38.45
CA SER A 35 -7.22 -47.82 -37.91
C SER A 35 -8.05 -49.02 -38.35
N ALA A 36 -7.51 -49.85 -39.24
CA ALA A 36 -8.21 -51.03 -39.74
C ALA A 36 -8.04 -52.23 -38.79
N ALA A 37 -8.68 -52.18 -37.61
CA ALA A 37 -8.60 -53.14 -36.50
C ALA A 37 -7.38 -53.00 -35.54
N PRO A 38 -7.44 -53.55 -34.31
CA PRO A 38 -6.35 -53.44 -33.35
C PRO A 38 -5.13 -54.25 -33.81
N GLY A 39 -3.97 -53.59 -33.98
CA GLY A 39 -2.69 -54.24 -34.30
C GLY A 39 -2.25 -54.19 -35.76
N THR A 40 -2.97 -53.48 -36.62
CA THR A 40 -2.67 -53.30 -38.06
C THR A 40 -2.30 -51.85 -38.39
N GLU A 41 -1.75 -51.66 -39.60
CA GLU A 41 -1.25 -50.37 -40.07
C GLU A 41 -2.29 -49.26 -39.94
N THR A 42 -1.84 -48.13 -39.40
CA THR A 42 -2.68 -46.96 -39.21
C THR A 42 -2.43 -45.97 -40.34
N PHE A 43 -3.46 -45.63 -41.09
CA PHE A 43 -3.37 -44.56 -42.08
C PHE A 43 -3.62 -43.23 -41.37
N GLU A 44 -2.64 -42.33 -41.42
CA GLU A 44 -2.74 -40.97 -40.94
C GLU A 44 -2.47 -40.00 -42.09
N ASN A 45 -3.42 -39.10 -42.35
CA ASN A 45 -3.24 -38.00 -43.28
C ASN A 45 -3.35 -36.69 -42.49
N MET A 46 -2.26 -35.94 -42.42
CA MET A 46 -2.24 -34.62 -41.80
C MET A 46 -2.60 -33.56 -42.84
N ALA A 47 -3.65 -32.81 -42.57
CA ALA A 47 -3.99 -31.63 -43.35
C ALA A 47 -2.95 -30.51 -43.11
N SER A 48 -2.86 -29.58 -44.07
CA SER A 48 -2.08 -28.36 -43.93
C SER A 48 -2.57 -27.54 -42.73
N GLU A 49 -1.64 -26.81 -42.11
CA GLU A 49 -1.98 -25.85 -41.07
C GLU A 49 -2.89 -24.76 -41.61
N GLU A 50 -4.01 -24.56 -40.93
CA GLU A 50 -4.94 -23.48 -41.22
C GLU A 50 -4.83 -22.44 -40.11
N CYS A 51 -4.59 -21.18 -40.48
CA CYS A 51 -4.47 -20.08 -39.53
C CYS A 51 -5.48 -18.98 -39.86
N HIS A 52 -6.19 -18.51 -38.84
CA HIS A 52 -7.10 -17.38 -38.91
C HIS A 52 -6.65 -16.28 -37.95
N SER A 53 -6.77 -15.04 -38.40
CA SER A 53 -6.53 -13.86 -37.56
C SER A 53 -7.85 -13.35 -37.01
N ILE A 54 -7.90 -13.12 -35.71
CA ILE A 54 -8.95 -12.42 -35.00
C ILE A 54 -8.43 -10.99 -34.81
N GLU A 55 -9.12 -10.03 -35.40
CA GLU A 55 -8.77 -8.60 -35.27
C GLU A 55 -8.79 -8.15 -33.82
N GLY A 56 -7.95 -7.17 -33.51
CA GLY A 56 -7.96 -6.51 -32.21
C GLY A 56 -9.26 -5.72 -32.00
N THR A 57 -9.57 -5.44 -30.73
CA THR A 57 -10.71 -4.60 -30.38
C THR A 57 -10.30 -3.57 -29.36
N GLU A 58 -10.90 -2.39 -29.43
CA GLU A 58 -10.72 -1.32 -28.45
C GLU A 58 -12.03 -1.07 -27.73
N VAL A 59 -11.97 -0.98 -26.42
CA VAL A 59 -13.12 -0.63 -25.58
C VAL A 59 -12.72 0.46 -24.62
N THR A 60 -13.51 1.53 -24.56
CA THR A 60 -13.28 2.64 -23.64
C THR A 60 -14.30 2.57 -22.51
N ASP A 61 -13.84 2.66 -21.27
CA ASP A 61 -14.69 2.62 -20.08
C ASP A 61 -14.05 3.37 -18.90
N PHE A 62 -14.81 3.56 -17.84
CA PHE A 62 -14.37 4.18 -16.59
C PHE A 62 -13.87 3.13 -15.59
N LEU A 63 -12.86 3.51 -14.82
CA LEU A 63 -12.36 2.75 -13.68
C LEU A 63 -12.83 3.39 -12.38
N ARG A 64 -13.14 2.56 -11.38
CA ARG A 64 -13.37 3.04 -10.03
C ARG A 64 -12.06 3.50 -9.39
N GLN A 65 -12.13 4.57 -8.62
CA GLN A 65 -11.02 5.09 -7.84
C GLN A 65 -11.32 5.04 -6.35
N MET A 66 -10.28 4.77 -5.54
CA MET A 66 -10.33 5.02 -4.12
C MET A 66 -10.25 6.53 -3.85
N ASN A 67 -11.26 7.09 -3.19
CA ASN A 67 -11.29 8.52 -2.89
C ASN A 67 -10.60 8.80 -1.56
N GLN A 68 -10.96 8.04 -0.53
CA GLN A 68 -10.42 8.18 0.82
C GLN A 68 -10.65 6.91 1.64
N TYR A 69 -9.90 6.81 2.73
CA TYR A 69 -10.13 5.81 3.77
C TYR A 69 -10.16 6.49 5.14
N SER A 70 -10.91 5.88 6.06
CA SER A 70 -10.99 6.34 7.45
C SER A 70 -11.21 5.16 8.38
N VAL A 71 -10.85 5.34 9.65
CA VAL A 71 -11.19 4.41 10.72
C VAL A 71 -12.34 5.00 11.52
N GLU A 72 -13.49 4.33 11.52
CA GLU A 72 -14.64 4.71 12.35
C GLU A 72 -14.70 3.85 13.61
N LYS A 73 -15.01 4.48 14.76
CA LYS A 73 -15.25 3.78 16.03
C LYS A 73 -16.75 3.74 16.31
N HIS A 74 -17.30 2.53 16.44
CA HIS A 74 -18.69 2.29 16.82
C HIS A 74 -18.72 1.55 18.15
N ASN A 75 -19.01 2.27 19.24
CA ASN A 75 -18.94 1.79 20.62
C ASN A 75 -17.52 1.28 20.98
N SER A 76 -17.30 -0.02 20.84
CA SER A 76 -16.05 -0.73 21.17
C SER A 76 -15.44 -1.44 19.95
N ALA A 77 -16.03 -1.29 18.78
CA ALA A 77 -15.54 -1.86 17.53
C ALA A 77 -14.98 -0.78 16.62
N TYR A 78 -13.90 -1.10 15.93
CA TYR A 78 -13.31 -0.25 14.91
C TYR A 78 -13.69 -0.82 13.55
N GLU A 79 -13.95 0.05 12.59
CA GLU A 79 -14.18 -0.33 11.19
C GLU A 79 -13.28 0.49 10.29
N LEU A 80 -12.54 -0.19 9.41
CA LEU A 80 -11.98 0.47 8.24
C LEU A 80 -13.13 0.75 7.28
N VAL A 81 -13.24 2.00 6.86
CA VAL A 81 -14.18 2.47 5.86
C VAL A 81 -13.38 2.97 4.67
N VAL A 82 -13.60 2.37 3.50
CA VAL A 82 -13.01 2.81 2.22
C VAL A 82 -14.12 3.35 1.34
N GLU A 83 -13.96 4.59 0.91
CA GLU A 83 -14.89 5.27 0.02
C GLU A 83 -14.30 5.35 -1.39
N THR A 84 -15.15 5.07 -2.38
CA THR A 84 -14.74 4.96 -3.77
C THR A 84 -15.73 5.67 -4.68
N GLY A 85 -15.22 6.21 -5.78
CA GLY A 85 -16.01 6.89 -6.80
C GLY A 85 -15.90 6.20 -8.16
N ILE A 86 -16.98 6.23 -8.93
CA ILE A 86 -16.98 5.92 -10.36
C ILE A 86 -17.88 6.92 -11.07
N HIS A 87 -17.49 7.34 -12.28
CA HIS A 87 -18.24 8.33 -13.05
C HIS A 87 -19.55 7.77 -13.64
N GLU A 88 -19.60 6.46 -13.92
CA GLU A 88 -20.81 5.76 -14.38
C GLU A 88 -21.53 4.98 -13.26
N ASN A 89 -22.85 4.87 -13.37
CA ASN A 89 -23.71 4.33 -12.32
C ASN A 89 -23.61 2.81 -12.12
N THR A 90 -23.05 2.06 -13.09
CA THR A 90 -23.01 0.60 -13.01
C THR A 90 -21.73 0.05 -13.61
N GLU A 91 -21.05 -0.78 -12.84
CA GLU A 91 -19.95 -1.62 -13.32
C GLU A 91 -20.08 -3.03 -12.74
N GLU A 92 -19.44 -3.99 -13.39
CA GLU A 92 -19.27 -5.34 -12.85
C GLU A 92 -17.82 -5.47 -12.37
N ALA A 93 -17.62 -5.16 -11.09
CA ALA A 93 -16.31 -5.19 -10.45
C ALA A 93 -16.39 -5.72 -9.01
N PHE A 94 -15.22 -6.10 -8.48
CA PHE A 94 -15.03 -6.52 -7.10
C PHE A 94 -14.02 -5.60 -6.41
N ILE A 95 -14.25 -5.36 -5.12
CA ILE A 95 -13.27 -4.75 -4.23
C ILE A 95 -12.92 -5.76 -3.16
N THR A 96 -11.64 -6.01 -2.97
CA THR A 96 -11.13 -6.82 -1.87
C THR A 96 -10.35 -5.91 -0.93
N LEU A 97 -10.78 -5.89 0.33
CA LEU A 97 -10.03 -5.23 1.41
C LEU A 97 -9.37 -6.32 2.25
N THR A 98 -8.07 -6.18 2.46
CA THR A 98 -7.29 -7.04 3.36
C THR A 98 -6.60 -6.16 4.39
N ALA A 99 -6.84 -6.40 5.67
CA ALA A 99 -6.13 -5.74 6.76
C ALA A 99 -5.30 -6.78 7.54
N GLN A 100 -3.98 -6.62 7.51
CA GLN A 100 -3.02 -7.44 8.25
C GLN A 100 -2.55 -6.68 9.48
N ASP A 101 -2.78 -7.22 10.67
CA ASP A 101 -2.16 -6.70 11.89
C ASP A 101 -0.66 -6.96 11.80
N ILE A 102 0.14 -5.89 11.87
CA ILE A 102 1.60 -5.95 11.72
C ILE A 102 2.34 -5.97 13.06
N ALA A 103 1.65 -5.76 14.18
CA ALA A 103 2.24 -5.83 15.53
C ALA A 103 2.31 -7.28 16.05
N LYS A 104 1.48 -8.17 15.50
CA LYS A 104 1.36 -9.57 15.94
C LYS A 104 1.78 -10.51 14.83
N ASP A 105 2.96 -11.10 14.99
CA ASP A 105 3.44 -12.14 14.08
C ASP A 105 2.44 -13.32 14.02
N GLY A 106 2.09 -13.74 12.81
CA GLY A 106 1.09 -14.79 12.57
C GLY A 106 -0.38 -14.39 12.80
N ALA A 107 -0.70 -13.11 13.00
CA ALA A 107 -2.09 -12.66 13.07
C ALA A 107 -2.84 -12.94 11.76
N GLN A 108 -4.06 -13.48 11.88
CA GLN A 108 -4.89 -13.77 10.72
C GLN A 108 -5.32 -12.46 10.05
N SER A 109 -5.03 -12.32 8.75
CA SER A 109 -5.50 -11.20 7.95
C SER A 109 -7.03 -11.16 7.91
N ARG A 110 -7.57 -9.95 7.98
CA ARG A 110 -9.00 -9.68 7.87
C ARG A 110 -9.30 -9.31 6.44
N THR A 111 -9.78 -10.28 5.66
CA THR A 111 -10.08 -10.10 4.25
C THR A 111 -11.57 -10.15 3.98
N LYS A 112 -12.08 -9.24 3.14
CA LYS A 112 -13.47 -9.28 2.66
C LYS A 112 -13.53 -8.76 1.22
N THR A 113 -14.23 -9.53 0.37
CA THR A 113 -14.51 -9.15 -1.01
C THR A 113 -15.96 -8.69 -1.15
N PHE A 114 -16.15 -7.60 -1.89
CA PHE A 114 -17.43 -6.94 -2.12
C PHE A 114 -17.70 -6.86 -3.62
N SER A 115 -18.95 -7.09 -4.02
CA SER A 115 -19.40 -6.76 -5.36
C SER A 115 -19.81 -5.28 -5.43
N THR A 116 -19.41 -4.60 -6.49
CA THR A 116 -19.73 -3.18 -6.73
C THR A 116 -21.14 -2.96 -7.27
N GLY A 117 -21.80 -3.98 -7.83
CA GLY A 117 -23.05 -3.84 -8.59
C GLY A 117 -24.25 -3.27 -7.82
N ASN A 118 -24.25 -3.36 -6.48
CA ASN A 118 -25.28 -2.75 -5.60
C ASN A 118 -24.65 -1.88 -4.49
N SER A 119 -23.39 -1.46 -4.66
CA SER A 119 -22.69 -0.68 -3.64
C SER A 119 -23.02 0.81 -3.77
N ASN A 120 -23.07 1.50 -2.63
CA ASN A 120 -23.10 2.97 -2.56
C ASN A 120 -21.68 3.59 -2.70
N GLY A 121 -20.67 2.78 -3.00
CA GLY A 121 -19.27 3.21 -3.08
C GLY A 121 -18.51 3.10 -1.77
N THR A 122 -19.14 2.65 -0.68
CA THR A 122 -18.52 2.51 0.65
C THR A 122 -18.36 1.05 1.04
N PHE A 123 -17.15 0.67 1.46
CA PHE A 123 -16.79 -0.69 1.83
C PHE A 123 -16.19 -0.74 3.22
N ARG A 124 -16.61 -1.74 4.02
CA ARG A 124 -16.34 -1.77 5.47
C ARG A 124 -15.83 -3.12 5.95
N ILE A 125 -14.69 -3.13 6.64
CA ILE A 125 -14.18 -4.31 7.35
C ILE A 125 -13.90 -4.01 8.82
N PRO A 126 -14.24 -4.93 9.74
CA PRO A 126 -14.03 -4.71 11.17
C PRO A 126 -12.57 -4.87 11.57
N LEU A 127 -12.03 -3.95 12.35
CA LEU A 127 -10.69 -3.96 12.94
C LEU A 127 -10.76 -4.23 14.46
N LEU A 128 -9.67 -4.76 15.03
CA LEU A 128 -9.52 -4.82 16.49
C LEU A 128 -9.00 -3.47 17.03
N PRO A 129 -9.33 -3.14 18.28
CA PRO A 129 -8.68 -2.03 18.98
C PRO A 129 -7.18 -2.30 19.17
N ASP A 130 -6.43 -1.21 19.35
CA ASP A 130 -5.04 -1.22 19.82
C ASP A 130 -4.04 -1.92 18.89
N SER A 131 -4.19 -1.71 17.58
CA SER A 131 -3.39 -2.36 16.55
C SER A 131 -3.08 -1.42 15.40
N VAL A 132 -1.93 -1.65 14.76
CA VAL A 132 -1.60 -1.07 13.45
C VAL A 132 -1.80 -2.12 12.38
N TYR A 133 -2.51 -1.75 11.31
CA TYR A 133 -2.80 -2.62 10.18
C TYR A 133 -2.14 -2.12 8.90
N ALA A 134 -1.46 -3.02 8.20
CA ALA A 134 -1.17 -2.87 6.78
C ALA A 134 -2.40 -3.29 5.98
N VAL A 135 -2.97 -2.33 5.26
CA VAL A 135 -4.17 -2.53 4.46
C VAL A 135 -3.81 -2.59 2.99
N GLN A 136 -4.38 -3.57 2.30
CA GLN A 136 -4.40 -3.67 0.85
C GLN A 136 -5.83 -3.46 0.36
N TYR A 137 -6.02 -2.43 -0.45
CA TYR A 137 -7.19 -2.22 -1.28
C TYR A 137 -6.90 -2.80 -2.66
N GLN A 138 -7.74 -3.72 -3.14
CA GLN A 138 -7.65 -4.27 -4.48
C GLN A 138 -8.97 -4.09 -5.21
N TYR A 139 -8.93 -3.41 -6.35
CA TYR A 139 -10.06 -3.26 -7.26
C TYR A 139 -9.86 -4.18 -8.46
N THR A 140 -10.89 -4.93 -8.83
CA THR A 140 -10.89 -5.81 -10.01
C THR A 140 -12.14 -5.57 -10.85
N LYS A 141 -11.97 -4.95 -12.01
CA LYS A 141 -13.00 -4.83 -13.04
C LYS A 141 -13.06 -6.10 -13.87
N VAL A 142 -14.26 -6.62 -14.10
CA VAL A 142 -14.48 -7.87 -14.85
C VAL A 142 -14.95 -7.60 -16.27
N LYS A 143 -15.76 -6.56 -16.45
CA LYS A 143 -16.32 -6.15 -17.74
C LYS A 143 -16.21 -4.65 -17.95
N PRO A 144 -16.06 -4.20 -19.21
CA PRO A 144 -15.99 -4.99 -20.44
C PRO A 144 -14.60 -5.61 -20.71
N PHE A 145 -13.59 -5.22 -19.92
CA PHE A 145 -12.26 -5.81 -19.91
C PHE A 145 -11.84 -6.14 -18.47
N HIS A 146 -10.86 -7.02 -18.32
CA HIS A 146 -10.26 -7.30 -17.02
C HIS A 146 -9.22 -6.23 -16.69
N TYR A 147 -9.34 -5.65 -15.50
CA TYR A 147 -8.37 -4.71 -14.96
C TYR A 147 -8.28 -4.89 -13.46
N THR A 148 -7.05 -4.84 -12.93
CA THR A 148 -6.81 -4.88 -11.49
C THR A 148 -5.88 -3.75 -11.10
N SER A 149 -6.23 -3.04 -10.03
CA SER A 149 -5.35 -2.09 -9.35
C SER A 149 -5.28 -2.40 -7.86
N GLU A 150 -4.17 -2.01 -7.25
CA GLU A 150 -3.90 -2.24 -5.83
C GLU A 150 -3.32 -0.98 -5.20
N GLU A 151 -3.78 -0.68 -3.99
CA GLU A 151 -3.27 0.39 -3.15
C GLU A 151 -2.99 -0.13 -1.75
N HIS A 152 -1.93 0.40 -1.13
CA HIS A 152 -1.47 -0.02 0.19
C HIS A 152 -1.38 1.19 1.11
N PHE A 153 -1.88 1.04 2.34
CA PHE A 153 -1.83 2.10 3.34
C PHE A 153 -1.84 1.53 4.76
N LEU A 154 -1.42 2.34 5.72
CA LEU A 154 -1.43 1.99 7.14
C LEU A 154 -2.63 2.64 7.83
N VAL A 155 -3.24 1.90 8.75
CA VAL A 155 -4.26 2.43 9.66
C VAL A 155 -3.97 2.00 11.09
N GLU A 156 -4.21 2.91 12.02
CA GLU A 156 -4.03 2.68 13.45
C GLU A 156 -5.37 2.74 14.16
N THR A 157 -5.58 1.82 15.10
CA THR A 157 -6.72 1.83 16.02
C THR A 157 -6.19 2.06 17.43
N THR A 158 -6.54 3.17 18.07
CA THR A 158 -6.13 3.46 19.45
C THR A 158 -7.24 3.13 20.43
N SER A 159 -6.91 2.55 21.58
CA SER A 159 -7.90 2.14 22.60
C SER A 159 -8.74 3.31 23.13
N ASP A 160 -8.12 4.49 23.30
CA ASP A 160 -8.75 5.70 23.84
C ASP A 160 -8.85 6.80 22.78
N SER A 161 -10.09 7.16 22.43
CA SER A 161 -10.39 8.20 21.45
C SER A 161 -10.55 9.60 22.07
N ASP A 162 -10.55 9.70 23.40
CA ASP A 162 -10.83 10.97 24.12
C ASP A 162 -9.56 11.61 24.71
N ASN A 163 -8.46 10.85 24.80
CA ASN A 163 -7.12 11.36 25.11
C ASN A 163 -6.14 10.63 24.19
N LEU A 164 -5.71 11.30 23.11
CA LEU A 164 -4.73 10.84 22.10
C LEU A 164 -3.32 10.58 22.67
N THR A 165 -3.19 10.28 23.96
CA THR A 165 -1.92 10.41 24.65
C THR A 165 -0.96 9.28 24.35
N GLU A 166 -1.37 8.01 24.25
CA GLU A 166 -0.40 6.92 24.07
C GLU A 166 -1.03 5.73 23.32
N SER A 167 -0.47 5.39 22.15
CA SER A 167 -0.68 4.08 21.51
C SER A 167 0.04 3.03 22.35
N SER A 168 -0.58 1.89 22.67
CA SER A 168 0.10 0.85 23.46
C SER A 168 1.25 0.19 22.71
N ASN A 169 1.26 0.31 21.38
CA ASN A 169 2.28 -0.27 20.49
C ASN A 169 2.63 0.74 19.37
N PRO A 170 3.32 1.85 19.69
CA PRO A 170 3.66 2.85 18.69
C PRO A 170 4.68 2.27 17.70
N LEU A 171 4.58 2.63 16.41
CA LEU A 171 5.56 2.22 15.40
C LEU A 171 6.98 2.68 15.77
N VAL A 172 7.06 3.85 16.40
CA VAL A 172 8.32 4.51 16.77
C VAL A 172 8.14 5.13 18.15
N GLU A 173 9.10 4.86 19.03
CA GLU A 173 9.21 5.49 20.35
C GLU A 173 10.27 6.59 20.29
N ALA A 174 9.97 7.76 20.85
CA ALA A 174 10.88 8.89 20.90
C ALA A 174 11.22 9.24 22.36
N TYR A 175 12.50 9.22 22.70
CA TYR A 175 13.01 9.55 24.02
C TYR A 175 13.85 10.82 23.94
N PHE A 176 13.40 11.87 24.61
CA PHE A 176 14.10 13.15 24.69
C PHE A 176 15.05 13.14 25.87
N GLU A 177 16.32 13.39 25.58
CA GLU A 177 17.39 13.37 26.56
C GLU A 177 18.27 14.61 26.42
N VAL A 178 19.03 14.90 27.46
CA VAL A 178 20.03 15.97 27.47
C VAL A 178 21.39 15.33 27.67
N GLU A 179 22.29 15.54 26.73
CA GLU A 179 23.64 15.01 26.79
C GLU A 179 24.67 16.08 27.13
N ASN A 180 25.66 15.69 27.91
CA ASN A 180 26.78 16.52 28.27
C ASN A 180 27.81 16.52 27.13
N HIS A 181 27.94 17.64 26.43
CA HIS A 181 29.00 17.86 25.46
C HIS A 181 30.13 18.67 26.11
N THR A 182 31.34 18.11 26.11
CA THR A 182 32.54 18.81 26.60
C THR A 182 33.07 19.74 25.51
N LEU A 183 33.09 21.05 25.77
CA LEU A 183 33.72 22.05 24.89
C LEU A 183 35.22 22.18 25.18
N SER A 184 35.57 22.16 26.47
CA SER A 184 36.94 22.31 26.95
C SER A 184 37.13 21.54 28.27
N LYS A 185 38.35 21.50 28.80
CA LYS A 185 38.68 20.70 30.00
C LYS A 185 37.81 21.00 31.23
N ASP A 186 37.20 22.19 31.29
CA ASP A 186 36.39 22.65 32.42
C ASP A 186 34.98 23.11 32.02
N GLU A 187 34.58 22.91 30.76
CA GLU A 187 33.32 23.41 30.21
C GLU A 187 32.49 22.31 29.57
N ILE A 188 31.32 22.07 30.16
CA ILE A 188 30.35 21.08 29.72
C ILE A 188 29.06 21.83 29.43
N ILE A 189 28.56 21.70 28.21
CA ILE A 189 27.21 22.15 27.84
C ILE A 189 26.27 20.96 27.75
N GLN A 190 25.00 21.27 27.92
CA GLN A 190 23.91 20.31 27.88
C GLN A 190 23.14 20.49 26.58
N ILE A 191 23.26 19.51 25.68
CA ILE A 191 22.64 19.56 24.36
C ILE A 191 21.40 18.66 24.35
N PRO A 192 20.24 19.17 23.88
CA PRO A 192 19.04 18.36 23.72
C PRO A 192 19.20 17.39 22.56
N THR A 193 18.87 16.13 22.79
CA THR A 193 18.89 15.06 21.79
C THR A 193 17.60 14.26 21.84
N VAL A 194 17.25 13.61 20.73
CA VAL A 194 16.16 12.65 20.70
C VAL A 194 16.67 11.31 20.18
N SER A 195 16.37 10.26 20.93
CA SER A 195 16.63 8.88 20.52
C SER A 195 15.31 8.28 20.04
N LEU A 196 15.28 7.91 18.76
CA LEU A 196 14.16 7.22 18.12
C LEU A 196 14.43 5.73 18.11
N PHE A 197 13.44 4.93 18.52
CA PHE A 197 13.51 3.47 18.52
C PHE A 197 12.34 2.91 17.74
N ARG A 198 12.59 1.83 16.99
CA ARG A 198 11.52 0.99 16.45
C ARG A 198 10.76 0.36 17.62
N GLY A 199 9.44 0.47 17.61
CA GLY A 199 8.59 -0.15 18.63
C GLY A 199 8.82 -1.67 18.70
N GLU A 200 8.85 -2.22 19.92
CA GLU A 200 9.23 -3.62 20.17
C GLU A 200 8.33 -4.61 19.41
N ALA A 201 7.04 -4.30 19.31
CA ALA A 201 6.05 -5.11 18.61
C ALA A 201 6.35 -5.29 17.10
N TYR A 202 7.17 -4.41 16.52
CA TYR A 202 7.47 -4.39 15.08
C TYR A 202 8.90 -4.86 14.79
N SER A 203 9.49 -5.65 15.69
CA SER A 203 10.86 -6.17 15.52
C SER A 203 11.09 -6.97 14.23
N THR A 204 10.04 -7.51 13.61
CA THR A 204 10.11 -8.26 12.35
C THR A 204 9.94 -7.40 11.10
N ALA A 205 9.61 -6.11 11.24
CA ALA A 205 9.36 -5.19 10.15
C ALA A 205 10.45 -4.10 10.06
N ASP A 206 10.78 -3.70 8.83
CA ASP A 206 11.60 -2.51 8.60
C ASP A 206 10.69 -1.28 8.61
N ILE A 207 11.02 -0.28 9.43
CA ILE A 207 10.26 0.97 9.54
C ILE A 207 11.11 2.10 9.00
N THR A 208 10.63 2.77 7.95
CA THR A 208 11.30 3.98 7.45
C THR A 208 10.51 5.20 7.87
N ILE A 209 11.14 6.05 8.67
CA ILE A 209 10.61 7.37 9.00
C ILE A 209 11.22 8.38 8.05
N THR A 210 10.35 9.17 7.43
CA THR A 210 10.76 10.38 6.71
C THR A 210 10.39 11.56 7.60
N MET A 211 11.39 12.29 8.06
CA MET A 211 11.19 13.46 8.90
C MET A 211 11.38 14.69 8.04
N ASP A 212 10.39 15.57 8.07
CA ASP A 212 10.54 16.91 7.52
C ASP A 212 11.66 17.65 8.28
N PRO A 213 12.41 18.51 7.59
CA PRO A 213 13.46 19.29 8.23
C PRO A 213 12.87 20.11 9.38
N LEU A 214 13.54 20.08 10.54
CA LEU A 214 13.06 20.75 11.75
C LEU A 214 13.09 22.28 11.64
N CYS A 215 13.81 22.84 10.65
CA CYS A 215 14.05 24.27 10.41
C CYS A 215 14.16 24.55 8.89
N GLU A 216 14.68 25.73 8.49
CA GLU A 216 14.90 26.12 7.08
C GLU A 216 15.89 25.23 6.30
N GLU A 217 16.34 24.10 6.87
CA GLU A 217 17.12 23.12 6.13
C GLU A 217 16.26 22.50 5.01
N THR A 218 16.84 22.35 3.82
CA THR A 218 16.12 21.78 2.67
C THR A 218 16.19 20.25 2.61
N ASN A 219 16.92 19.62 3.52
CA ASN A 219 17.21 18.20 3.44
C ASN A 219 16.23 17.41 4.30
N ILE A 220 15.33 16.71 3.63
CA ILE A 220 14.50 15.67 4.24
C ILE A 220 15.42 14.55 4.73
N SER A 221 15.37 14.22 6.02
CA SER A 221 16.11 13.11 6.59
C SER A 221 15.24 11.87 6.65
N SER A 222 15.70 10.78 6.04
CA SER A 222 15.07 9.46 6.15
C SER A 222 15.91 8.54 7.02
N VAL A 223 15.28 7.91 8.01
CA VAL A 223 15.93 6.91 8.87
C VAL A 223 15.15 5.60 8.73
N THR A 224 15.85 4.52 8.39
CA THR A 224 15.28 3.17 8.34
C THR A 224 15.72 2.37 9.56
N PHE A 225 14.76 1.96 10.36
CA PHE A 225 14.96 1.07 11.50
C PHE A 225 14.79 -0.38 11.06
N SER A 226 15.79 -1.20 11.33
CA SER A 226 15.84 -2.62 11.02
C SER A 226 16.41 -3.41 12.20
N ASN A 227 16.62 -4.72 12.01
CA ASN A 227 17.28 -5.55 13.03
C ASN A 227 18.73 -5.14 13.32
N GLU A 228 19.43 -4.57 12.33
CA GLU A 228 20.83 -4.15 12.46
C GLU A 228 20.93 -2.76 13.11
N GLN A 229 19.94 -1.90 12.86
CA GLN A 229 19.87 -0.55 13.37
C GLN A 229 18.46 -0.26 13.89
N PRO A 230 18.11 -0.72 15.10
CA PRO A 230 16.76 -0.56 15.66
C PRO A 230 16.52 0.85 16.22
N SER A 231 17.54 1.69 16.28
CA SER A 231 17.46 3.05 16.81
C SER A 231 18.36 4.04 16.06
N ALA A 232 18.02 5.32 16.21
CA ALA A 232 18.76 6.44 15.68
C ALA A 232 18.69 7.60 16.65
N LYS A 233 19.75 8.38 16.73
CA LYS A 233 19.83 9.53 17.62
C LYS A 233 20.01 10.79 16.80
N LEU A 234 19.21 11.81 17.10
CA LEU A 234 19.21 13.10 16.43
C LEU A 234 19.59 14.18 17.42
N ASP A 235 20.46 15.07 16.98
CA ASP A 235 20.81 16.29 17.69
C ASP A 235 19.73 17.35 17.41
N LEU A 236 19.18 17.94 18.47
CA LEU A 236 18.16 18.97 18.37
C LEU A 236 18.72 20.38 18.54
N MET A 237 20.04 20.56 18.70
CA MET A 237 20.69 21.84 18.94
C MET A 237 20.28 22.89 17.92
N THR A 238 20.47 22.63 16.62
CA THR A 238 20.10 23.56 15.53
C THR A 238 18.62 23.92 15.59
N ALA A 239 17.75 22.93 15.82
CA ALA A 239 16.31 23.12 15.87
C ALA A 239 15.88 23.97 17.07
N VAL A 240 16.45 23.72 18.24
CA VAL A 240 16.16 24.47 19.46
C VAL A 240 16.73 25.87 19.38
N CYS A 241 17.95 26.06 18.87
CA CYS A 241 18.57 27.39 18.77
C CYS A 241 17.91 28.29 17.74
N SER A 242 17.35 27.73 16.67
CA SER A 242 16.58 28.49 15.70
C SER A 242 15.27 29.03 16.28
N ASN A 243 14.63 28.28 17.18
CA ASN A 243 13.34 28.65 17.78
C ASN A 243 13.47 29.34 19.16
N PHE A 244 14.55 29.08 19.88
CA PHE A 244 14.83 29.55 21.24
C PHE A 244 16.32 29.94 21.37
N PRO A 245 16.75 31.03 20.72
CA PRO A 245 18.17 31.41 20.62
C PRO A 245 18.80 31.77 21.97
N GLN A 246 18.00 32.13 22.98
CA GLN A 246 18.47 32.45 24.32
C GLN A 246 18.86 31.24 25.19
N ALA A 247 18.76 30.00 24.70
CA ALA A 247 19.25 28.84 25.43
C ALA A 247 20.77 28.90 25.60
N ASP A 248 21.26 28.45 26.76
CA ASP A 248 22.67 28.58 27.15
C ASP A 248 23.64 27.91 26.16
N PHE A 249 23.20 26.82 25.50
CA PHE A 249 23.97 26.11 24.48
C PHE A 249 23.90 26.72 23.08
N CYS A 250 23.08 27.75 22.85
CA CYS A 250 22.89 28.37 21.53
C CYS A 250 23.83 29.54 21.23
N ASN A 251 24.50 30.07 22.25
CA ASN A 251 25.36 31.24 22.14
C ASN A 251 26.75 30.96 21.55
N GLU A 252 27.02 29.72 21.08
CA GLU A 252 28.34 29.33 20.54
C GLU A 252 28.27 28.83 19.09
N THR A 253 27.48 29.49 18.23
CA THR A 253 27.68 29.39 16.77
C THR A 253 28.34 30.66 16.26
N ASP A 254 29.68 30.64 16.25
CA ASP A 254 30.53 31.40 15.32
C ASP A 254 31.45 30.40 14.59
#